data_AF-A0A1M5KR43-F1
#
_entry.id   AF-A0A1M5KR43-F1
#
_cell.length_a   1.000
_cell.length_b   1.000
_cell.length_c   1.000
_cell.angle_alpha   90.00
_cell.angle_beta   90.00
_cell.angle_gamma   90.00
#
_symmetry.space_group_name_H-M   'P 1'
#
loop_
_entity.id
_entity.type
_entity.pdbx_description
1 polymer ?
#
loop_
_entity_poly.entity_id
_entity_poly.type
_entity_poly.pdbx_seq_one_letter_code
_entity_poly.pdbx_strand_id
1 'polypeptide(L)'
;MFYKHWKKIALALAGLFWASCGDDGSSDEVSMFAPEYGVQVMPSDSIGGAVCLYGVEAPVYVEVNNLCYNDTAVNESGKVFKIIDCTDGNKYLRDPSAAGAEGVELPEGVQVFAPKAGSDKAPNCTENGDVCIERNPYISEELDSLAGCHPIIDCPEKP
;
A
#
# COMPACT_ATOMS: atom_id res chain seq x y z
N MET A 1 -5.60 17.43 -49.96
CA MET A 1 -6.49 17.20 -48.80
C MET A 1 -7.07 15.79 -48.87
N PHE A 2 -6.30 14.78 -48.42
CA PHE A 2 -6.70 13.36 -48.41
C PHE A 2 -6.65 12.79 -46.98
N TYR A 3 -7.18 13.56 -46.03
CA TYR A 3 -7.40 13.12 -44.65
C TYR A 3 -8.89 12.83 -44.49
N LYS A 4 -9.31 11.55 -44.41
CA LYS A 4 -10.49 11.14 -43.61
C LYS A 4 -10.89 9.65 -43.58
N HIS A 5 -10.18 8.71 -44.21
CA HIS A 5 -10.71 7.32 -44.29
C HIS A 5 -9.83 6.14 -43.85
N TRP A 6 -8.74 6.36 -43.13
CA TRP A 6 -7.88 5.26 -42.66
C TRP A 6 -7.98 4.93 -41.15
N LYS A 7 -8.91 5.55 -40.40
CA LYS A 7 -9.01 5.36 -38.94
C LYS A 7 -9.78 4.11 -38.47
N LYS A 8 -10.14 3.16 -39.34
CA LYS A 8 -11.03 2.02 -38.95
C LYS A 8 -10.50 0.60 -39.19
N ILE A 9 -9.23 0.39 -39.59
CA ILE A 9 -8.68 -0.97 -39.84
C ILE A 9 -7.34 -1.20 -39.11
N ALA A 10 -7.14 -0.60 -37.94
CA ALA A 10 -5.95 -0.83 -37.12
C ALA A 10 -6.25 -1.49 -35.76
N LEU A 11 -7.51 -1.79 -35.45
CA LEU A 11 -7.95 -2.21 -34.11
C LEU A 11 -8.49 -3.65 -34.06
N ALA A 12 -7.97 -4.56 -34.89
CA ALA A 12 -8.47 -5.94 -34.94
C ALA A 12 -7.41 -7.06 -35.08
N LEU A 13 -6.09 -6.77 -35.02
CA LEU A 13 -5.05 -7.79 -35.25
C LEU A 13 -4.03 -7.98 -34.11
N ALA A 14 -4.21 -7.35 -32.94
CA ALA A 14 -3.29 -7.51 -31.80
C ALA A 14 -3.82 -8.43 -30.67
N GLY A 15 -4.90 -9.18 -30.90
CA GLY A 15 -5.59 -9.98 -29.87
C GLY A 15 -5.42 -11.50 -29.94
N LEU A 16 -4.54 -12.04 -30.79
CA LEU A 16 -4.47 -13.48 -31.07
C LEU A 16 -3.13 -14.15 -30.73
N PHE A 17 -2.27 -13.51 -29.93
CA PHE A 17 -0.90 -14.03 -29.69
C PHE A 17 -0.53 -14.34 -28.24
N TRP A 18 -1.47 -14.40 -27.30
CA TRP A 18 -1.19 -14.77 -25.89
C TRP A 18 -2.10 -15.89 -25.34
N ALA A 19 -2.37 -16.88 -26.20
CA ALA A 19 -2.71 -18.22 -25.75
C ALA A 19 -1.44 -19.08 -25.82
N SER A 20 -0.56 -18.97 -24.82
CA SER A 20 0.50 -19.95 -24.58
C SER A 20 0.20 -20.67 -23.28
N CYS A 21 -0.40 -21.84 -23.42
CA CYS A 21 -0.51 -22.87 -22.40
C CYS A 21 0.90 -23.36 -22.05
N GLY A 22 1.24 -23.34 -20.77
CA GLY A 22 2.45 -23.93 -20.20
C GLY A 22 2.08 -24.54 -18.85
N ASP A 23 1.70 -25.82 -18.90
CA ASP A 23 1.64 -26.76 -17.79
C ASP A 23 3.04 -26.90 -17.20
N ASP A 24 3.19 -26.94 -15.86
CA ASP A 24 4.28 -27.63 -15.14
C ASP A 24 4.13 -27.45 -13.60
N GLY A 25 3.77 -28.54 -12.91
CA GLY A 25 4.56 -28.98 -11.75
C GLY A 25 4.20 -28.49 -10.34
N SER A 26 3.56 -29.41 -9.61
CA SER A 26 3.97 -29.86 -8.27
C SER A 26 3.28 -29.26 -7.04
N SER A 27 2.83 -30.20 -6.22
CA SER A 27 2.27 -30.16 -4.87
C SER A 27 2.88 -29.12 -3.94
N ASP A 28 2.09 -28.60 -2.99
CA ASP A 28 2.22 -28.99 -1.59
C ASP A 28 1.09 -28.40 -0.71
N GLU A 29 0.82 -29.17 0.33
CA GLU A 29 -0.30 -29.15 1.26
C GLU A 29 -0.41 -27.91 2.17
N VAL A 30 -1.59 -27.28 2.23
CA VAL A 30 -1.98 -26.41 3.35
C VAL A 30 -3.32 -26.88 3.92
N SER A 31 -3.25 -27.54 5.06
CA SER A 31 -4.39 -27.91 5.89
C SER A 31 -5.01 -26.65 6.50
N MET A 32 -6.29 -26.37 6.21
CA MET A 32 -7.08 -25.42 6.99
C MET A 32 -8.30 -26.10 7.58
N PHE A 33 -8.46 -25.95 8.90
CA PHE A 33 -9.58 -26.43 9.68
C PHE A 33 -10.88 -25.75 9.22
N ALA A 34 -11.87 -26.56 8.85
CA ALA A 34 -13.24 -26.14 8.58
C ALA A 34 -14.06 -26.12 9.88
N PRO A 35 -14.92 -25.11 10.14
CA PRO A 35 -16.12 -25.33 10.92
C PRO A 35 -17.15 -26.06 10.04
N GLU A 36 -17.76 -27.12 10.57
CA GLU A 36 -18.79 -27.92 9.90
C GLU A 36 -20.03 -27.08 9.55
N TYR A 37 -20.07 -26.53 8.34
CA TYR A 37 -21.31 -26.30 7.61
C TYR A 37 -21.03 -26.30 6.10
N GLY A 38 -20.90 -27.50 5.55
CA GLY A 38 -21.43 -27.88 4.23
C GLY A 38 -21.19 -26.96 3.01
N VAL A 39 -20.11 -26.19 2.93
CA VAL A 39 -19.75 -25.46 1.71
C VAL A 39 -18.35 -25.90 1.28
N GLN A 40 -18.30 -26.70 0.21
CA GLN A 40 -17.04 -27.00 -0.47
C GLN A 40 -16.52 -25.70 -1.07
N VAL A 41 -15.52 -25.11 -0.43
CA VAL A 41 -14.74 -24.01 -1.02
C VAL A 41 -13.81 -24.67 -2.01
N MET A 42 -14.11 -24.57 -3.31
CA MET A 42 -13.13 -24.93 -4.33
C MET A 42 -12.00 -23.90 -4.31
N PRO A 43 -10.73 -24.31 -4.40
CA PRO A 43 -9.62 -23.38 -4.56
C PRO A 43 -9.70 -22.81 -5.98
N SER A 44 -10.28 -21.63 -6.10
CA SER A 44 -10.24 -20.88 -7.34
C SER A 44 -8.91 -20.13 -7.38
N ASP A 45 -7.92 -20.72 -8.06
CA ASP A 45 -6.75 -20.01 -8.61
C ASP A 45 -7.21 -19.09 -9.75
N SER A 46 -8.08 -18.14 -9.42
CA SER A 46 -8.63 -17.19 -10.39
C SER A 46 -8.96 -15.88 -9.70
N ILE A 47 -8.18 -14.88 -10.10
CA ILE A 47 -8.43 -13.45 -9.93
C ILE A 47 -9.90 -13.17 -10.28
N GLY A 48 -10.73 -12.88 -9.27
CA GLY A 48 -12.15 -12.55 -9.42
C GLY A 48 -13.11 -13.70 -9.14
N GLY A 49 -13.13 -14.23 -7.92
CA GLY A 49 -14.15 -15.17 -7.47
C GLY A 49 -15.48 -14.49 -7.17
N ALA A 50 -16.42 -14.55 -8.12
CA ALA A 50 -17.82 -14.21 -7.88
C ALA A 50 -18.51 -15.36 -7.11
N VAL A 51 -18.97 -15.07 -5.88
CA VAL A 51 -19.79 -16.01 -5.09
C VAL A 51 -21.25 -15.79 -5.48
N CYS A 52 -21.82 -16.71 -6.26
CA CYS A 52 -23.23 -16.67 -6.65
C CYS A 52 -24.13 -17.27 -5.56
N LEU A 53 -24.62 -16.45 -4.63
CA LEU A 53 -25.78 -16.78 -3.80
C LEU A 53 -27.00 -16.01 -4.34
N TYR A 54 -27.91 -16.74 -4.98
CA TYR A 54 -29.23 -16.26 -5.41
C TYR A 54 -29.23 -15.07 -6.38
N GLY A 55 -28.58 -15.18 -7.54
CA GLY A 55 -28.95 -14.43 -8.76
C GLY A 55 -28.95 -12.89 -8.68
N VAL A 56 -28.39 -12.33 -7.62
CA VAL A 56 -28.10 -10.91 -7.49
C VAL A 56 -26.58 -10.82 -7.49
N GLU A 57 -26.03 -10.23 -8.54
CA GLU A 57 -24.61 -9.86 -8.60
C GLU A 57 -24.37 -8.78 -7.55
N ALA A 58 -24.20 -9.20 -6.29
CA ALA A 58 -23.68 -8.33 -5.26
C ALA A 58 -22.17 -8.22 -5.51
N PRO A 59 -21.62 -7.02 -5.76
CA PRO A 59 -20.18 -6.85 -5.78
C PRO A 59 -19.64 -7.30 -4.43
N VAL A 60 -18.82 -8.36 -4.43
CA VAL A 60 -18.00 -8.72 -3.27
C VAL A 60 -16.91 -7.67 -3.20
N TYR A 61 -17.08 -6.68 -2.33
CA TYR A 61 -16.00 -5.77 -1.98
C TYR A 61 -14.99 -6.56 -1.17
N VAL A 62 -13.94 -7.04 -1.83
CA VAL A 62 -12.72 -7.42 -1.11
C VAL A 62 -12.10 -6.10 -0.67
N GLU A 63 -12.36 -5.71 0.58
CA GLU A 63 -11.55 -4.67 1.22
C GLU A 63 -10.13 -5.20 1.29
N VAL A 64 -9.32 -4.82 0.30
CA VAL A 64 -7.87 -4.94 0.40
C VAL A 64 -7.48 -3.93 1.46
N ASN A 65 -7.51 -4.37 2.71
CA ASN A 65 -7.10 -3.54 3.83
C ASN A 65 -5.68 -3.06 3.54
N ASN A 66 -5.48 -1.75 3.52
CA ASN A 66 -4.16 -1.16 3.36
C ASN A 66 -3.37 -1.49 4.63
N LEU A 67 -2.49 -2.48 4.57
CA LEU A 67 -1.68 -2.89 5.71
C LEU A 67 -0.36 -2.12 5.66
N CYS A 68 0.09 -1.67 6.81
CA CYS A 68 1.35 -0.95 6.95
C CYS A 68 2.31 -1.75 7.83
N TYR A 69 3.60 -1.72 7.52
CA TYR A 69 4.61 -2.48 8.22
C TYR A 69 5.79 -1.61 8.60
N ASN A 70 6.44 -1.99 9.69
CA ASN A 70 7.70 -1.39 10.09
C ASN A 70 8.80 -1.74 9.10
N ASP A 71 9.51 -0.73 8.62
CA ASP A 71 10.65 -0.90 7.73
C ASP A 71 11.72 0.18 7.98
N THR A 72 12.82 0.11 7.26
CA THR A 72 13.89 1.11 7.28
C THR A 72 14.24 1.54 5.87
N ALA A 73 14.52 2.83 5.70
CA ALA A 73 15.00 3.38 4.45
C ALA A 73 16.32 4.13 4.66
N VAL A 74 17.18 4.10 3.66
CA VAL A 74 18.48 4.78 3.69
C VAL A 74 18.46 5.90 2.66
N ASN A 75 18.87 7.09 3.05
CA ASN A 75 19.02 8.21 2.11
C ASN A 75 20.33 8.12 1.31
N GLU A 76 20.53 9.04 0.36
CA GLU A 76 21.77 9.09 -0.45
C GLU A 76 23.04 9.34 0.40
N SER A 77 22.89 9.97 1.56
CA SER A 77 23.99 10.19 2.52
C SER A 77 24.33 8.96 3.36
N GLY A 78 23.61 7.84 3.21
CA GLY A 78 23.79 6.63 4.01
C GLY A 78 23.15 6.66 5.40
N LYS A 79 22.32 7.67 5.70
CA LYS A 79 21.59 7.79 6.96
C LYS A 79 20.36 6.88 6.93
N VAL A 80 20.19 6.08 7.98
CA VAL A 80 19.07 5.16 8.15
C VAL A 80 17.91 5.86 8.85
N PHE A 81 16.71 5.74 8.29
CA PHE A 81 15.46 6.27 8.82
C PHE A 81 14.52 5.12 9.13
N LYS A 82 13.80 5.24 10.24
CA LYS A 82 12.71 4.33 10.60
C LYS A 82 11.46 4.77 9.86
N ILE A 83 10.93 3.89 9.01
CA ILE A 83 9.78 4.19 8.17
C ILE A 83 8.66 3.17 8.38
N ILE A 84 7.55 3.48 7.75
CA ILE A 84 6.35 2.67 7.63
C ILE A 84 6.13 2.47 6.15
N ASP A 85 6.10 1.22 5.72
CA ASP A 85 5.83 0.82 4.34
C ASP A 85 4.42 0.25 4.26
N CYS A 86 3.53 0.93 3.53
CA CYS A 86 2.14 0.54 3.38
C CYS A 86 1.92 -0.17 2.04
N THR A 87 0.97 -1.12 2.01
CA THR A 87 0.65 -1.91 0.80
C THR A 87 0.07 -1.07 -0.33
N ASP A 88 -0.32 0.17 -0.07
CA ASP A 88 -0.76 1.16 -1.07
C ASP A 88 0.43 1.83 -1.80
N GLY A 89 1.66 1.48 -1.45
CA GLY A 89 2.89 2.03 -2.01
C GLY A 89 3.36 3.32 -1.35
N ASN A 90 2.64 3.82 -0.33
CA ASN A 90 3.06 5.00 0.41
C ASN A 90 4.03 4.62 1.53
N LYS A 91 5.06 5.47 1.71
CA LYS A 91 6.05 5.35 2.77
C LYS A 91 6.00 6.56 3.67
N TYR A 92 6.10 6.35 4.97
CA TYR A 92 6.01 7.41 5.98
C TYR A 92 7.14 7.29 7.00
N LEU A 93 7.58 8.40 7.60
CA LEU A 93 8.43 8.34 8.79
C LEU A 93 7.62 7.82 9.98
N ARG A 94 8.25 6.97 10.81
CA ARG A 94 7.70 6.65 12.13
C ARG A 94 7.80 7.82 13.09
N ASP A 95 8.87 8.61 12.95
CA ASP A 95 9.16 9.76 13.80
C ASP A 95 9.42 10.98 12.91
N PRO A 96 8.47 11.94 12.82
CA PRO A 96 8.62 13.12 11.98
C PRO A 96 9.73 14.06 12.47
N SER A 97 10.19 13.97 13.73
CA SER A 97 11.31 14.77 14.20
C SER A 97 12.62 14.46 13.47
N ALA A 98 12.73 13.27 12.89
CA ALA A 98 13.88 12.88 12.08
C ALA A 98 14.04 13.73 10.81
N ALA A 99 12.95 14.34 10.32
CA ALA A 99 12.95 15.28 9.19
C ALA A 99 13.27 16.72 9.58
N GLY A 100 13.04 17.10 10.85
CA GLY A 100 13.21 18.48 11.33
C GLY A 100 14.66 18.89 11.63
N ALA A 101 15.62 17.95 11.56
CA ALA A 101 17.03 18.26 11.76
C ALA A 101 17.60 18.99 10.52
N GLU A 102 18.28 20.12 10.73
CA GLU A 102 18.88 20.91 9.66
C GLU A 102 19.80 20.05 8.78
N GLY A 103 19.63 20.15 7.45
CA GLY A 103 20.45 19.45 6.46
C GLY A 103 20.14 17.97 6.29
N VAL A 104 19.00 17.48 6.80
CA VAL A 104 18.58 16.09 6.61
C VAL A 104 17.72 15.94 5.37
N GLU A 105 18.24 15.24 4.37
CA GLU A 105 17.48 14.82 3.19
C GLU A 105 16.79 13.49 3.47
N LEU A 106 15.49 13.43 3.20
CA LEU A 106 14.69 12.22 3.36
C LEU A 106 14.91 11.24 2.21
N PRO A 107 14.76 9.92 2.45
CA PRO A 107 14.79 8.94 1.37
C PRO A 107 13.68 9.21 0.35
N GLU A 108 13.93 8.87 -0.92
CA GLU A 108 12.99 9.11 -2.02
C GLU A 108 11.63 8.44 -1.75
N GLY A 109 10.55 9.18 -1.95
CA GLY A 109 9.18 8.68 -1.77
C GLY A 109 8.71 8.57 -0.31
N VAL A 110 9.52 8.94 0.67
CA VAL A 110 9.13 8.93 2.09
C VAL A 110 8.47 10.26 2.48
N GLN A 111 7.24 10.17 2.96
CA GLN A 111 6.48 11.30 3.51
C GLN A 111 6.80 11.48 5.00
N VAL A 112 6.79 12.74 5.46
CA VAL A 112 7.09 13.05 6.86
C VAL A 112 5.98 12.59 7.80
N PHE A 113 4.72 12.84 7.44
CA PHE A 113 3.59 12.63 8.32
C PHE A 113 2.88 11.32 7.99
N ALA A 114 2.91 10.39 8.95
CA ALA A 114 2.17 9.16 8.87
C ALA A 114 0.65 9.38 9.00
N PRO A 115 -0.18 8.51 8.41
CA PRO A 115 -1.62 8.53 8.65
C PRO A 115 -1.94 8.21 10.11
N LYS A 116 -3.17 8.51 10.53
CA LYS A 116 -3.64 8.17 11.88
C LYS A 116 -3.64 6.64 12.08
N ALA A 117 -3.04 6.17 13.18
CA ALA A 117 -3.08 4.76 13.58
C ALA A 117 -4.53 4.28 13.74
N GLY A 118 -4.82 3.06 13.29
CA GLY A 118 -6.16 2.47 13.32
C GLY A 118 -7.15 3.08 12.32
N SER A 119 -6.71 3.97 11.41
CA SER A 119 -7.55 4.47 10.32
C SER A 119 -7.57 3.51 9.13
N ASP A 120 -8.46 3.74 8.16
CA ASP A 120 -8.55 2.96 6.92
C ASP A 120 -7.23 2.90 6.12
N LYS A 121 -6.31 3.84 6.37
CA LYS A 121 -4.98 3.88 5.75
C LYS A 121 -3.91 3.12 6.51
N ALA A 122 -4.10 2.88 7.81
CA ALA A 122 -3.16 2.18 8.67
C ALA A 122 -3.90 1.45 9.81
N PRO A 123 -4.80 0.50 9.48
CA PRO A 123 -5.72 -0.15 10.42
C PRO A 123 -4.97 -1.08 11.37
N ASN A 124 -3.81 -1.57 10.96
CA ASN A 124 -2.98 -2.49 11.72
C ASN A 124 -1.87 -1.80 12.54
N CYS A 125 -1.80 -0.47 12.53
CA CYS A 125 -0.83 0.28 13.32
C CYS A 125 -1.45 0.81 14.60
N THR A 126 -0.60 1.00 15.61
CA THR A 126 -0.93 1.53 16.93
C THR A 126 -0.22 2.86 17.16
N GLU A 127 -0.86 3.75 17.91
CA GLU A 127 -0.27 5.02 18.33
C GLU A 127 0.74 4.78 19.46
N ASN A 128 1.93 5.38 19.36
CA ASN A 128 3.04 5.24 20.30
C ASN A 128 3.49 6.60 20.83
N GLY A 129 2.52 7.41 21.24
CA GLY A 129 2.71 8.76 21.76
C GLY A 129 2.86 9.82 20.67
N ASP A 130 3.14 11.04 21.11
CA ASP A 130 3.29 12.21 20.24
C ASP A 130 4.70 12.75 20.32
N VAL A 131 5.22 13.21 19.18
CA VAL A 131 6.42 14.03 19.13
C VAL A 131 6.04 15.47 18.82
N CYS A 132 6.44 16.37 19.71
CA CYS A 132 6.22 17.80 19.54
C CYS A 132 7.51 18.45 19.03
N ILE A 133 7.46 18.94 17.79
CA ILE A 133 8.54 19.68 17.18
C ILE A 133 8.34 21.15 17.56
N GLU A 134 9.31 21.69 18.31
CA GLU A 134 9.30 23.11 18.66
C GLU A 134 9.41 23.97 17.42
N ARG A 135 8.64 25.04 17.40
CA ARG A 135 8.66 26.00 16.31
C ARG A 135 10.00 26.72 16.27
N ASN A 136 10.59 26.82 15.08
CA ASN A 136 11.77 27.64 14.86
C ASN A 136 11.38 29.13 14.83
N PRO A 137 11.84 29.95 15.79
CA PRO A 137 11.48 31.37 15.85
C PRO A 137 12.05 32.20 14.70
N TYR A 138 12.99 31.66 13.93
CA TYR A 138 13.63 32.32 12.79
C TYR A 138 12.92 32.05 11.45
N ILE A 139 11.89 31.20 11.44
CA ILE A 139 11.14 30.80 10.24
C ILE A 139 9.67 31.23 10.41
N SER A 140 9.01 31.64 9.32
CA SER A 140 7.59 32.02 9.37
C SER A 140 6.70 30.80 9.66
N GLU A 141 5.53 31.00 10.27
CA GLU A 141 4.57 29.92 10.56
C GLU A 141 4.18 29.11 9.33
N GLU A 142 4.04 29.78 8.19
CA GLU A 142 3.69 29.12 6.93
C GLU A 142 4.82 28.23 6.39
N LEU A 143 6.08 28.54 6.72
CA LEU A 143 7.25 27.78 6.29
C LEU A 143 7.64 26.68 7.28
N ASP A 144 7.26 26.81 8.55
CA ASP A 144 7.52 25.81 9.60
C ASP A 144 6.38 24.79 9.70
N SER A 145 6.09 24.13 8.57
CA SER A 145 4.99 23.14 8.47
C SER A 145 5.21 21.88 9.32
N LEU A 146 6.40 21.72 9.91
CA LEU A 146 6.74 20.64 10.83
C LEU A 146 6.42 20.98 12.29
N ALA A 147 6.32 22.26 12.65
CA ALA A 147 6.03 22.67 14.02
C ALA A 147 4.67 22.15 14.50
N GLY A 148 4.65 21.62 15.72
CA GLY A 148 3.45 21.04 16.33
C GLY A 148 3.68 19.64 16.87
N CYS A 149 2.64 19.09 17.50
CA CYS A 149 2.63 17.72 17.99
C CYS A 149 2.03 16.78 16.94
N HIS A 150 2.79 15.76 16.58
CA HIS A 150 2.42 14.77 15.57
C HIS A 150 2.49 13.37 16.19
N PRO A 151 1.54 12.48 15.86
CA PRO A 151 1.53 11.15 16.41
C PRO A 151 2.70 10.33 15.86
N ILE A 152 3.40 9.65 16.76
CA ILE A 152 4.28 8.53 16.43
C ILE A 152 3.39 7.32 16.30
N ILE A 153 3.52 6.60 15.18
CA ILE A 153 2.81 5.34 15.01
C ILE A 153 3.80 4.18 14.88
N ASP A 154 3.36 3.01 15.35
CA ASP A 154 4.10 1.76 15.30
C ASP A 154 3.23 0.69 14.65
N CYS A 155 3.78 -0.01 13.67
CA CYS A 155 3.08 -1.04 12.90
C CYS A 155 3.67 -2.41 13.22
N PRO A 156 3.06 -3.53 12.81
CA PRO A 156 3.70 -4.83 12.94
C PRO A 156 4.95 -4.92 12.05
N GLU A 157 5.86 -5.82 12.40
CA GLU A 157 6.95 -6.20 11.50
C GLU A 157 6.41 -6.95 10.27
N LYS A 158 7.11 -6.81 9.16
CA LYS A 158 6.77 -7.50 7.92
C LYS A 158 7.01 -9.02 8.11
N PRO A 159 6.04 -9.88 7.76
CA PRO A 159 6.19 -11.34 7.85
C PRO A 159 7.24 -11.89 6.86
#